data_AF-A0A1Y1W2V9-F1
#
_entry.id   AF-A0A1Y1W2V9-F1
#
_cell.length_a   1.000
_cell.length_b   1.000
_cell.length_c   1.000
_cell.angle_alpha   90.00
_cell.angle_beta   90.00
_cell.angle_gamma   90.00
#
_symmetry.space_group_name_H-M   'P 1'
#
loop_
_entity.id
_entity.type
_entity.pdbx_description
1 polymer ?
#
loop_
_entity_poly.entity_id
_entity_poly.type
_entity_poly.pdbx_seq_one_letter_code
_entity_poly.pdbx_strand_id
1 'polypeptide(L)'
;MRKIKNRLFIIFLHIIIFNIIKSSKSRHITTRSLIKRYESVLWNDEIITEYDPKNDESIEEKEEEEEEINIYSFEQIPIKYWTNDEKEDLQEQTNDNIYISSVESSTNFNFYDQLNYKEKQYYDIIYKNSIKSPPETTIKISITTNISKDDFISELKISSERVFTILIYENPEFWWIGNYSIKLSTLENKYLVTFIIIPSNSKFINYTSNDIVQLNEEIESIKKIIMNNIDELNLTTKYAIMRYVHDYLITKIVYTLDEKRKHIRTLYGSLVENKCVCEGYAEAFQYIVKQYNINCIIARSSTHEWNFVEMDGKWYVLDVTYDDLKGDKIPTNSYDNLTTVYFLIGTEHVCYSKKKYNEDTDHILVYSGYSSNQLISYPYIEINDYVPSELELEEIKLIDLDNIANIKTATISKTITTASVTTELPTTTKEQTTSTELITSTSKFTGKEEDNNIPQKSEINDSQYNVSNDNTTSKNDNIASNNGIISNIDTSLT
;
A
#
# COMPACT_ATOMS: atom_id res chain seq x y z
N MET A 1 53.75 -22.90 26.16
CA MET A 1 54.14 -21.61 25.52
C MET A 1 54.08 -21.57 23.99
N ARG A 2 54.05 -22.70 23.25
CA ARG A 2 54.00 -22.69 21.77
C ARG A 2 52.59 -22.46 21.15
N LYS A 3 51.51 -22.70 21.90
CA LYS A 3 50.11 -22.48 21.46
C LYS A 3 49.60 -21.03 21.62
N ILE A 4 50.25 -20.19 22.42
CA ILE A 4 49.85 -18.78 22.63
C ILE A 4 50.45 -17.86 21.56
N LYS A 5 51.65 -18.17 21.05
CA LYS A 5 52.29 -17.40 19.95
C LYS A 5 51.55 -17.54 18.60
N ASN A 6 50.92 -18.68 18.31
CA ASN A 6 50.15 -18.86 17.07
C ASN A 6 48.80 -18.13 17.09
N ARG A 7 48.18 -17.90 18.25
CA ARG A 7 46.92 -17.14 18.35
C ARG A 7 47.15 -15.63 18.22
N LEU A 8 48.25 -15.09 18.76
CA LEU A 8 48.60 -13.67 18.57
C LEU A 8 49.02 -13.34 17.12
N PHE A 9 49.66 -14.28 16.41
CA PHE A 9 50.06 -14.06 15.01
C PHE A 9 48.86 -13.98 14.04
N ILE A 10 47.81 -14.78 14.29
CA ILE A 10 46.58 -14.75 13.47
C ILE A 10 45.77 -13.47 13.72
N ILE A 11 45.72 -12.99 14.97
CA ILE A 11 45.04 -11.74 15.34
C ILE A 11 45.76 -10.52 14.73
N PHE A 12 47.10 -10.50 14.72
CA PHE A 12 47.87 -9.43 14.06
C PHE A 12 47.72 -9.44 12.53
N LEU A 13 47.58 -10.61 11.90
CA LEU A 13 47.35 -10.71 10.45
C LEU A 13 45.96 -10.17 10.06
N HIS A 14 44.94 -10.40 10.89
CA HIS A 14 43.60 -9.83 10.67
C HIS A 14 43.57 -8.30 10.82
N ILE A 15 44.28 -7.74 11.81
CA ILE A 15 44.35 -6.28 12.02
C ILE A 15 45.10 -5.57 10.88
N ILE A 16 46.10 -6.20 10.26
CA ILE A 16 46.83 -5.63 9.12
C ILE A 16 46.01 -5.72 7.82
N ILE A 17 45.28 -6.82 7.59
CA ILE A 17 44.37 -6.95 6.44
C ILE A 17 43.20 -5.94 6.57
N PHE A 18 42.64 -5.74 7.77
CA PHE A 18 41.60 -4.74 8.01
C PHE A 18 42.07 -3.30 7.76
N ASN A 19 43.32 -2.97 8.10
CA ASN A 19 43.87 -1.62 7.88
C ASN A 19 44.33 -1.38 6.44
N ILE A 20 44.67 -2.41 5.67
CA ILE A 20 44.97 -2.27 4.23
C ILE A 20 43.69 -2.05 3.42
N ILE A 21 42.55 -2.62 3.85
CA ILE A 21 41.24 -2.35 3.22
C ILE A 21 40.77 -0.92 3.51
N LYS A 22 41.13 -0.33 4.66
CA LYS A 22 40.72 1.03 5.04
C LYS A 22 41.46 2.18 4.32
N SER A 23 42.47 1.90 3.47
CA SER A 23 43.20 2.95 2.72
C SER A 23 43.19 2.81 1.20
N SER A 24 42.43 1.87 0.62
CA SER A 24 42.27 1.80 -0.82
C SER A 24 41.16 2.74 -1.28
N LYS A 25 41.56 3.97 -1.63
CA LYS A 25 40.91 4.93 -2.55
C LYS A 25 39.45 4.61 -2.90
N SER A 26 38.54 5.50 -2.47
CA SER A 26 37.24 5.74 -3.08
C SER A 26 37.31 5.50 -4.59
N ARG A 27 36.78 4.36 -5.01
CA ARG A 27 36.34 4.18 -6.39
C ARG A 27 34.84 4.39 -6.31
N HIS A 28 34.42 5.63 -6.56
CA HIS A 28 33.08 5.87 -7.07
C HIS A 28 32.93 5.00 -8.32
N ILE A 29 32.30 3.84 -8.17
CA ILE A 29 31.71 3.16 -9.31
C ILE A 29 30.51 4.03 -9.66
N THR A 30 30.74 5.03 -10.49
CA THR A 30 29.68 5.87 -11.07
C THR A 30 28.62 4.94 -11.65
N THR A 31 27.37 5.11 -11.21
CA THR A 31 26.11 4.56 -11.77
C THR A 31 26.11 4.49 -13.31
N ARG A 32 26.85 5.39 -13.95
CA ARG A 32 27.18 5.40 -15.38
C ARG A 32 27.72 4.09 -15.96
N SER A 33 28.44 3.25 -15.19
CA SER A 33 28.96 1.96 -15.71
C SER A 33 27.92 0.83 -15.68
N LEU A 34 26.93 0.91 -14.80
CA LEU A 34 25.79 -0.03 -14.76
C LEU A 34 24.76 0.37 -15.83
N ILE A 35 24.48 1.66 -15.97
CA ILE A 35 23.65 2.21 -17.05
C ILE A 35 24.24 1.86 -18.44
N LYS A 36 25.56 1.99 -18.63
CA LYS A 36 26.22 1.62 -19.90
C LYS A 36 26.12 0.14 -20.28
N ARG A 37 25.96 -0.77 -19.30
CA ARG A 37 25.81 -2.20 -19.60
C ARG A 37 24.39 -2.52 -20.09
N TYR A 38 23.42 -1.70 -19.70
CA TYR A 38 22.01 -1.83 -20.09
C TYR A 38 21.65 -1.03 -21.36
N GLU A 39 22.34 0.08 -21.63
CA GLU A 39 22.10 0.89 -22.84
C GLU A 39 22.71 0.32 -24.14
N SER A 40 23.40 -0.82 -24.10
CA SER A 40 24.17 -1.34 -25.26
C SER A 40 23.52 -2.48 -26.05
N VAL A 41 22.22 -2.74 -25.87
CA VAL A 41 21.44 -3.61 -26.78
C VAL A 41 20.23 -2.83 -27.33
N LEU A 42 20.53 -1.78 -28.09
CA LEU A 42 19.57 -1.08 -28.94
C LEU A 42 19.37 -1.85 -30.25
N TRP A 43 18.54 -2.90 -30.20
CA TRP A 43 17.75 -3.43 -31.32
C TRP A 43 16.46 -4.00 -30.71
N ASN A 44 15.53 -3.10 -30.35
CA ASN A 44 14.27 -3.47 -29.71
C ASN A 44 13.26 -3.83 -30.81
N ASP A 45 13.38 -5.03 -31.37
CA ASP A 45 12.46 -5.56 -32.39
C ASP A 45 11.14 -6.07 -31.77
N GLU A 46 10.95 -5.92 -30.45
CA GLU A 46 9.75 -6.38 -29.77
C GLU A 46 8.61 -5.35 -29.83
N ILE A 47 7.47 -5.79 -30.35
CA ILE A 47 6.23 -5.01 -30.38
C ILE A 47 5.29 -5.60 -29.33
N ILE A 48 4.98 -4.80 -28.30
CA ILE A 48 4.07 -5.15 -27.21
C ILE A 48 2.81 -4.31 -27.37
N THR A 49 1.66 -4.98 -27.46
CA THR A 49 0.35 -4.32 -27.58
C THR A 49 -0.66 -4.99 -26.67
N GLU A 50 -1.52 -4.20 -26.03
CA GLU A 50 -2.72 -4.72 -25.38
C GLU A 50 -3.53 -5.53 -26.40
N TYR A 51 -3.86 -6.77 -26.06
CA TYR A 51 -4.56 -7.65 -27.00
C TYR A 51 -6.00 -7.18 -27.19
N ASP A 52 -6.33 -6.78 -28.41
CA ASP A 52 -7.71 -6.47 -28.83
C ASP A 52 -8.15 -7.49 -29.88
N PRO A 53 -9.11 -8.38 -29.55
CA PRO A 53 -9.57 -9.40 -30.48
C PRO A 53 -10.16 -8.82 -31.78
N LYS A 54 -10.59 -7.55 -31.82
CA LYS A 54 -11.17 -6.91 -33.00
C LYS A 54 -10.16 -6.24 -33.93
N ASN A 55 -8.97 -5.90 -33.43
CA ASN A 55 -7.93 -5.25 -34.24
C ASN A 55 -6.99 -6.26 -34.93
N ASP A 56 -7.01 -7.54 -34.53
CA ASP A 56 -6.32 -8.62 -35.25
C ASP A 56 -7.19 -9.19 -36.41
N GLU A 57 -8.45 -8.75 -36.57
CA GLU A 57 -9.35 -9.08 -37.69
C GLU A 57 -8.96 -8.45 -39.05
N SER A 58 -7.68 -8.10 -39.25
CA SER A 58 -7.19 -7.60 -40.55
C SER A 58 -6.98 -8.69 -41.62
N ILE A 59 -7.55 -9.89 -41.41
CA ILE A 59 -7.61 -10.94 -42.42
C ILE A 59 -9.05 -11.40 -42.54
N GLU A 60 -9.75 -10.86 -43.54
CA GLU A 60 -11.00 -11.42 -44.05
C GLU A 60 -10.82 -12.92 -44.38
N GLU A 61 -11.79 -13.71 -43.93
CA GLU A 61 -12.10 -15.08 -44.38
C GLU A 61 -11.05 -16.18 -44.12
N LYS A 62 -10.95 -16.66 -42.87
CA LYS A 62 -10.81 -18.11 -42.59
C LYS A 62 -11.57 -18.52 -41.33
N GLU A 63 -12.64 -19.29 -41.53
CA GLU A 63 -13.31 -20.08 -40.49
C GLU A 63 -12.46 -21.31 -40.12
N GLU A 64 -11.32 -21.11 -39.48
CA GLU A 64 -10.68 -22.13 -38.65
C GLU A 64 -10.54 -21.51 -37.26
N GLU A 65 -11.16 -22.11 -36.23
CA GLU A 65 -10.95 -21.69 -34.84
C GLU A 65 -9.44 -21.75 -34.54
N GLU A 66 -8.78 -20.60 -34.52
CA GLU A 66 -7.36 -20.51 -34.23
C GLU A 66 -7.11 -20.99 -32.79
N GLU A 67 -6.52 -22.18 -32.66
CA GLU A 67 -6.30 -22.79 -31.36
C GLU A 67 -5.19 -22.04 -30.60
N GLU A 68 -5.58 -21.31 -29.55
CA GLU A 68 -4.66 -20.78 -28.54
C GLU A 68 -3.95 -21.96 -27.83
N ILE A 69 -2.68 -22.22 -28.18
CA ILE A 69 -1.90 -23.30 -27.57
C ILE A 69 -1.14 -22.75 -26.37
N ASN A 70 -1.54 -23.14 -25.16
CA ASN A 70 -0.79 -22.86 -23.94
C ASN A 70 0.54 -23.63 -23.95
N ILE A 71 1.65 -22.90 -23.92
CA ILE A 71 3.00 -23.46 -23.97
C ILE A 71 3.75 -23.35 -22.64
N TYR A 72 3.34 -22.44 -21.75
CA TYR A 72 3.96 -22.28 -20.44
C TYR A 72 3.03 -21.56 -19.46
N SER A 73 3.11 -21.92 -18.18
CA SER A 73 2.45 -21.16 -17.13
C SER A 73 3.28 -21.15 -15.84
N PHE A 74 3.27 -20.03 -15.14
CA PHE A 74 3.88 -19.92 -13.83
C PHE A 74 3.04 -19.01 -12.93
N GLU A 75 3.26 -19.13 -11.63
CA GLU A 75 2.57 -18.35 -10.61
C GLU A 75 3.61 -17.63 -9.77
N GLN A 76 3.24 -16.45 -9.28
CA GLN A 76 4.07 -15.67 -8.39
C GLN A 76 3.24 -15.00 -7.31
N ILE A 77 3.93 -14.69 -6.22
CA ILE A 77 3.42 -13.96 -5.09
C ILE A 77 4.24 -12.67 -5.06
N PRO A 78 3.63 -11.48 -5.03
CA PRO A 78 4.36 -10.25 -4.79
C PRO A 78 5.08 -10.31 -3.43
N ILE A 79 6.27 -9.72 -3.33
CA ILE A 79 7.08 -9.71 -2.09
C ILE A 79 6.30 -9.25 -0.86
N LYS A 80 5.30 -8.38 -1.07
CA LYS A 80 4.39 -7.94 -0.02
C LYS A 80 3.84 -9.09 0.81
N TYR A 81 3.50 -10.19 0.14
CA TYR A 81 2.82 -11.34 0.71
C TYR A 81 3.74 -12.55 0.93
N TRP A 82 5.07 -12.38 0.77
CA TRP A 82 6.03 -13.42 1.12
C TRP A 82 6.07 -13.64 2.63
N THR A 83 6.45 -14.85 3.02
CA THR A 83 6.77 -15.19 4.41
C THR A 83 7.99 -14.39 4.89
N ASN A 84 8.15 -14.30 6.22
CA ASN A 84 9.32 -13.63 6.79
C ASN A 84 10.60 -14.41 6.44
N ASP A 85 10.59 -15.74 6.55
CA ASP A 85 11.71 -16.61 6.18
C ASP A 85 12.17 -16.36 4.73
N GLU A 86 11.24 -16.27 3.77
CA GLU A 86 11.57 -15.95 2.38
C GLU A 86 12.22 -14.57 2.23
N LYS A 87 11.80 -13.56 3.01
CA LYS A 87 12.40 -12.22 2.99
C LYS A 87 13.76 -12.18 3.71
N GLU A 88 13.95 -13.00 4.75
CA GLU A 88 15.20 -13.11 5.50
C GLU A 88 16.28 -13.83 4.66
N ASP A 89 15.97 -14.98 4.08
CA ASP A 89 16.86 -15.73 3.17
C ASP A 89 17.43 -14.84 2.07
N LEU A 90 16.56 -13.97 1.60
CA LEU A 90 16.78 -13.06 0.52
C LEU A 90 17.63 -11.86 0.93
N GLN A 91 17.39 -11.32 2.12
CA GLN A 91 18.25 -10.33 2.76
C GLN A 91 19.67 -10.90 2.94
N GLU A 92 19.80 -12.14 3.39
CA GLU A 92 21.10 -12.83 3.57
C GLU A 92 21.85 -13.04 2.24
N GLN A 93 21.14 -13.48 1.19
CA GLN A 93 21.74 -13.75 -0.13
C GLN A 93 22.34 -12.52 -0.81
N THR A 94 21.88 -11.32 -0.47
CA THR A 94 22.35 -10.08 -1.08
C THR A 94 23.74 -9.60 -0.60
N ASN A 95 24.38 -10.32 0.35
CA ASN A 95 25.69 -10.05 0.97
C ASN A 95 25.83 -8.66 1.63
N ASP A 96 26.17 -8.67 2.92
CA ASP A 96 26.73 -7.59 3.75
C ASP A 96 26.31 -6.16 3.40
N ASN A 97 25.31 -5.64 4.14
CA ASN A 97 25.02 -4.20 4.26
C ASN A 97 25.19 -3.46 2.94
N ILE A 98 24.36 -3.78 1.95
CA ILE A 98 24.20 -2.90 0.79
C ILE A 98 23.84 -1.55 1.40
N TYR A 99 24.84 -0.67 1.46
CA TYR A 99 24.67 0.76 1.55
C TYR A 99 23.56 1.05 0.58
N ILE A 100 22.41 1.51 1.10
CA ILE A 100 21.22 1.94 0.37
C ILE A 100 21.70 2.29 -1.04
N SER A 101 21.35 1.45 -2.04
CA SER A 101 21.55 1.83 -3.44
C SER A 101 20.68 3.07 -3.60
N SER A 102 21.30 4.19 -3.29
CA SER A 102 20.69 5.49 -3.18
C SER A 102 21.04 6.15 -4.47
N VAL A 103 20.02 6.52 -5.21
CA VAL A 103 20.24 7.39 -6.35
C VAL A 103 20.71 8.74 -5.79
N GLU A 104 21.84 9.25 -6.29
CA GLU A 104 22.40 10.54 -5.86
C GLU A 104 21.43 11.72 -6.14
N SER A 105 20.50 11.53 -7.07
CA SER A 105 19.39 12.45 -7.34
C SER A 105 18.10 11.84 -6.79
N SER A 106 17.71 12.25 -5.58
CA SER A 106 16.52 11.74 -4.88
C SER A 106 15.27 12.60 -5.09
N THR A 107 15.37 13.79 -5.68
CA THR A 107 14.20 14.66 -5.87
C THR A 107 13.19 14.05 -6.84
N ASN A 108 11.90 14.01 -6.48
CA ASN A 108 10.82 13.37 -7.23
C ASN A 108 11.03 11.87 -7.52
N PHE A 109 11.71 11.16 -6.62
CA PHE A 109 11.91 9.73 -6.74
C PHE A 109 10.57 8.97 -6.80
N ASN A 110 10.48 8.01 -7.73
CA ASN A 110 9.43 7.01 -7.83
C ASN A 110 10.04 5.67 -8.30
N PHE A 111 9.37 4.57 -8.01
CA PHE A 111 9.83 3.24 -8.40
C PHE A 111 9.58 2.97 -9.89
N TYR A 112 8.48 3.46 -10.46
CA TYR A 112 8.16 3.29 -11.88
C TYR A 112 9.31 3.69 -12.83
N ASP A 113 10.08 4.73 -12.51
CA ASP A 113 11.21 5.18 -13.31
C ASP A 113 12.42 4.24 -13.32
N GLN A 114 12.41 3.21 -12.47
CA GLN A 114 13.41 2.15 -12.47
C GLN A 114 13.04 1.00 -13.43
N LEU A 115 11.82 0.98 -13.95
CA LEU A 115 11.41 0.02 -14.98
C LEU A 115 12.08 0.34 -16.32
N ASN A 116 12.52 -0.70 -17.01
CA ASN A 116 12.97 -0.55 -18.38
C ASN A 116 11.78 -0.30 -19.33
N TYR A 117 12.06 0.04 -20.59
CA TYR A 117 11.03 0.37 -21.57
C TYR A 117 9.94 -0.72 -21.74
N LYS A 118 10.32 -2.01 -21.79
CA LYS A 118 9.36 -3.12 -21.97
C LYS A 118 8.48 -3.29 -20.73
N GLU A 119 9.07 -3.19 -19.55
CA GLU A 119 8.36 -3.32 -18.29
C GLU A 119 7.39 -2.19 -18.02
N LYS A 120 7.76 -0.95 -18.40
CA LYS A 120 6.82 0.18 -18.37
C LYS A 120 5.56 -0.13 -19.18
N GLN A 121 5.70 -0.77 -20.35
CA GLN A 121 4.54 -1.18 -21.15
C GLN A 121 3.68 -2.25 -20.46
N TYR A 122 4.29 -3.27 -19.85
CA TYR A 122 3.54 -4.25 -19.04
C TYR A 122 2.82 -3.58 -17.87
N TYR A 123 3.54 -2.73 -17.13
CA TYR A 123 3.01 -1.98 -16.00
C TYR A 123 1.81 -1.13 -16.42
N ASP A 124 1.95 -0.31 -17.48
CA ASP A 124 0.91 0.63 -17.92
C ASP A 124 -0.36 -0.11 -18.35
N ILE A 125 -0.23 -1.23 -19.07
CA ILE A 125 -1.37 -2.05 -19.47
C ILE A 125 -2.04 -2.68 -18.25
N ILE A 126 -1.26 -3.23 -17.31
CA ILE A 126 -1.81 -3.87 -16.10
C ILE A 126 -2.49 -2.82 -15.21
N TYR A 127 -1.85 -1.67 -14.99
CA TYR A 127 -2.36 -0.55 -14.22
C TYR A 127 -3.69 -0.04 -14.79
N LYS A 128 -3.71 0.30 -16.08
CA LYS A 128 -4.90 0.80 -16.79
C LYS A 128 -6.09 -0.15 -16.66
N ASN A 129 -5.85 -1.46 -16.70
CA ASN A 129 -6.89 -2.48 -16.55
C ASN A 129 -7.31 -2.70 -15.09
N SER A 130 -6.41 -2.48 -14.14
CA SER A 130 -6.66 -2.61 -12.70
C SER A 130 -7.44 -1.42 -12.11
N ILE A 131 -7.33 -0.22 -12.70
CA ILE A 131 -8.10 0.96 -12.26
C ILE A 131 -9.53 1.01 -12.80
N LYS A 132 -9.92 0.11 -13.71
CA LYS A 132 -11.29 0.04 -14.24
C LYS A 132 -12.28 -0.27 -13.11
N SER A 133 -13.53 0.12 -13.31
CA SER A 133 -14.65 -0.23 -12.42
C SER A 133 -15.75 -0.89 -13.27
N PRO A 134 -15.90 -2.24 -13.23
CA PRO A 134 -15.10 -3.19 -12.46
C PRO A 134 -13.67 -3.41 -13.00
N PRO A 135 -12.71 -3.82 -12.14
CA PRO A 135 -11.34 -4.13 -12.59
C PRO A 135 -11.27 -5.43 -13.37
N GLU A 136 -10.39 -5.48 -14.37
CA GLU A 136 -10.14 -6.69 -15.16
C GLU A 136 -9.25 -7.66 -14.37
N THR A 137 -9.69 -8.90 -14.24
CA THR A 137 -8.94 -9.94 -13.50
C THR A 137 -8.12 -10.85 -14.42
N THR A 138 -8.28 -10.70 -15.73
CA THR A 138 -7.50 -11.39 -16.77
C THR A 138 -7.11 -10.38 -17.84
N ILE A 139 -5.82 -10.19 -18.05
CA ILE A 139 -5.27 -9.16 -18.94
C ILE A 139 -4.39 -9.86 -19.96
N LYS A 140 -4.68 -9.65 -21.25
CA LYS A 140 -3.95 -10.28 -22.36
C LYS A 140 -3.08 -9.25 -23.08
N ILE A 141 -1.83 -9.61 -23.35
CA ILE A 141 -0.84 -8.80 -24.05
C ILE A 141 -0.27 -9.62 -25.20
N SER A 142 -0.31 -9.06 -26.41
CA SER A 142 0.29 -9.65 -27.61
C SER A 142 1.70 -9.13 -27.80
N ILE A 143 2.64 -10.03 -28.06
CA ILE A 143 4.07 -9.73 -28.16
C ILE A 143 4.64 -10.40 -29.40
N THR A 144 5.23 -9.60 -30.28
CA THR A 144 6.07 -10.13 -31.37
C THR A 144 7.53 -10.01 -30.94
N THR A 145 8.28 -11.11 -30.97
CA THR A 145 9.71 -11.12 -30.61
C THR A 145 10.49 -12.15 -31.42
N ASN A 146 11.79 -11.89 -31.60
CA ASN A 146 12.74 -12.78 -32.27
C ASN A 146 13.56 -13.63 -31.29
N ILE A 147 13.38 -13.48 -29.97
CA ILE A 147 14.15 -14.22 -28.98
C ILE A 147 13.61 -15.65 -28.81
N SER A 148 14.46 -16.56 -28.33
CA SER A 148 14.04 -17.95 -28.10
C SER A 148 12.97 -18.03 -27.02
N LYS A 149 12.09 -19.05 -27.10
CA LYS A 149 11.03 -19.27 -26.12
C LYS A 149 11.56 -19.33 -24.68
N ASP A 150 12.67 -20.04 -24.46
CA ASP A 150 13.21 -20.25 -23.11
C ASP A 150 13.83 -18.95 -22.54
N ASP A 151 14.46 -18.14 -23.41
CA ASP A 151 14.95 -16.81 -23.04
C ASP A 151 13.79 -15.86 -22.73
N PHE A 152 12.74 -15.87 -23.56
CA PHE A 152 11.54 -15.07 -23.36
C PHE A 152 10.84 -15.40 -22.03
N ILE A 153 10.66 -16.70 -21.74
CA ILE A 153 10.08 -17.13 -20.46
C ILE A 153 10.93 -16.64 -19.27
N SER A 154 12.25 -16.68 -19.40
CA SER A 154 13.16 -16.24 -18.34
C SER A 154 13.10 -14.72 -18.13
N GLU A 155 13.09 -13.94 -19.21
CA GLU A 155 12.94 -12.48 -19.18
C GLU A 155 11.56 -12.08 -18.62
N LEU A 156 10.50 -12.75 -19.05
CA LEU A 156 9.13 -12.48 -18.63
C LEU A 156 8.95 -12.68 -17.13
N LYS A 157 9.52 -13.75 -16.55
CA LYS A 157 9.48 -14.00 -15.10
C LYS A 157 10.12 -12.88 -14.29
N ILE A 158 11.30 -12.43 -14.70
CA ILE A 158 12.05 -11.37 -14.02
C ILE A 158 11.30 -10.03 -14.17
N SER A 159 10.84 -9.74 -15.39
CA SER A 159 10.11 -8.52 -15.70
C SER A 159 8.78 -8.44 -14.94
N SER A 160 8.02 -9.54 -14.90
CA SER A 160 6.73 -9.58 -14.20
C SER A 160 6.90 -9.36 -12.71
N GLU A 161 7.91 -9.97 -12.10
CA GLU A 161 8.18 -9.79 -10.68
C GLU A 161 8.46 -8.32 -10.34
N ARG A 162 9.36 -7.68 -11.11
CA ARG A 162 9.66 -6.26 -10.92
C ARG A 162 8.44 -5.38 -11.14
N VAL A 163 7.67 -5.64 -12.20
CA VAL A 163 6.44 -4.89 -12.50
C VAL A 163 5.41 -5.01 -11.38
N PHE A 164 5.12 -6.22 -10.89
CA PHE A 164 4.12 -6.42 -9.84
C PHE A 164 4.58 -5.90 -8.47
N THR A 165 5.87 -5.98 -8.15
CA THR A 165 6.40 -5.31 -6.95
C THR A 165 6.10 -3.82 -7.00
N ILE A 166 6.52 -3.14 -8.06
CA ILE A 166 6.36 -1.69 -8.18
C ILE A 166 4.89 -1.30 -8.21
N LEU A 167 4.07 -2.08 -8.93
CA LEU A 167 2.63 -1.88 -9.00
C LEU A 167 1.98 -1.89 -7.61
N ILE A 168 2.36 -2.82 -6.73
CA ILE A 168 1.77 -2.92 -5.39
C ILE A 168 2.36 -1.89 -4.42
N TYR A 169 3.64 -1.55 -4.57
CA TYR A 169 4.31 -0.57 -3.70
C TYR A 169 3.85 0.86 -3.98
N GLU A 170 3.46 1.15 -5.21
CA GLU A 170 3.01 2.49 -5.60
C GLU A 170 1.50 2.66 -5.57
N ASN A 171 0.72 1.57 -5.57
CA ASN A 171 -0.74 1.63 -5.66
C ASN A 171 -1.40 0.72 -4.60
N PRO A 172 -1.40 1.11 -3.30
CA PRO A 172 -2.04 0.35 -2.23
C PRO A 172 -3.53 0.07 -2.43
N GLU A 173 -4.19 0.86 -3.27
CA GLU A 173 -5.56 0.64 -3.70
C GLU A 173 -5.74 -0.71 -4.41
N PHE A 174 -4.71 -1.32 -5.01
CA PHE A 174 -4.76 -2.66 -5.61
C PHE A 174 -4.62 -3.79 -4.58
N TRP A 175 -5.24 -3.63 -3.42
CA TRP A 175 -5.13 -4.53 -2.27
C TRP A 175 -5.50 -6.00 -2.57
N TRP A 176 -6.23 -6.26 -3.66
CA TRP A 176 -6.68 -7.59 -4.09
C TRP A 176 -5.63 -8.37 -4.88
N ILE A 177 -4.51 -7.76 -5.28
CA ILE A 177 -3.42 -8.43 -6.01
C ILE A 177 -2.50 -9.15 -5.02
N GLY A 178 -3.00 -10.25 -4.46
CA GLY A 178 -2.26 -11.08 -3.49
C GLY A 178 -1.34 -12.13 -4.13
N ASN A 179 -1.73 -12.62 -5.30
CA ASN A 179 -1.03 -13.61 -6.11
C ASN A 179 -1.36 -13.31 -7.57
N TYR A 180 -0.51 -13.74 -8.50
CA TYR A 180 -0.84 -13.67 -9.92
C TYR A 180 -0.27 -14.87 -10.66
N SER A 181 -0.93 -15.26 -11.75
CA SER A 181 -0.45 -16.31 -12.65
C SER A 181 -0.27 -15.75 -14.04
N ILE A 182 0.76 -16.21 -14.73
CA ILE A 182 1.05 -15.83 -16.10
C ILE A 182 0.96 -17.09 -16.95
N LYS A 183 0.15 -17.02 -18.01
CA LYS A 183 0.11 -18.03 -19.06
C LYS A 183 0.71 -17.45 -20.33
N LEU A 184 1.53 -18.25 -20.97
CA LEU A 184 2.10 -17.95 -22.28
C LEU A 184 1.48 -18.92 -23.28
N SER A 185 0.82 -18.35 -24.28
CA SER A 185 0.28 -19.08 -25.41
C SER A 185 0.94 -18.60 -26.71
N THR A 186 0.89 -19.41 -27.76
CA THR A 186 1.27 -18.99 -29.11
C THR A 186 0.02 -18.73 -29.94
N LEU A 187 -0.01 -17.59 -30.63
CA LEU A 187 -1.02 -17.24 -31.62
C LEU A 187 -0.27 -16.82 -32.89
N GLU A 188 -0.32 -17.66 -33.92
CA GLU A 188 0.50 -17.53 -35.14
C GLU A 188 2.02 -17.37 -34.85
N ASN A 189 2.60 -16.22 -35.20
CA ASN A 189 4.00 -15.83 -34.97
C ASN A 189 4.17 -14.91 -33.74
N LYS A 190 3.14 -14.79 -32.90
CA LYS A 190 3.13 -13.93 -31.70
C LYS A 190 3.04 -14.78 -30.44
N TYR A 191 3.59 -14.24 -29.36
CA TYR A 191 3.31 -14.70 -28.01
C TYR A 191 2.11 -13.94 -27.45
N LEU A 192 1.18 -14.68 -26.85
CA LEU A 192 0.08 -14.15 -26.10
C LEU A 192 0.35 -14.37 -24.61
N VAL A 193 0.65 -13.29 -23.89
CA VAL A 193 0.86 -13.32 -22.44
C VAL A 193 -0.45 -12.98 -21.75
N THR A 194 -0.98 -13.91 -20.96
CA THR A 194 -2.19 -13.72 -20.16
C THR A 194 -1.81 -13.61 -18.69
N PHE A 195 -1.97 -12.42 -18.13
CA PHE A 195 -1.87 -12.15 -16.70
C PHE A 195 -3.22 -12.42 -16.03
N ILE A 196 -3.23 -13.34 -15.07
CA ILE A 196 -4.39 -13.67 -14.24
C ILE A 196 -4.13 -13.06 -12.87
N ILE A 197 -4.88 -12.00 -12.54
CA ILE A 197 -4.67 -11.16 -11.35
C ILE A 197 -5.24 -11.79 -10.09
N ILE A 198 -6.26 -12.64 -10.22
CA ILE A 198 -6.84 -13.41 -9.11
C ILE A 198 -6.87 -14.89 -9.50
N PRO A 199 -5.71 -15.56 -9.48
CA PRO A 199 -5.64 -17.00 -9.78
C PRO A 199 -6.27 -17.83 -8.66
N SER A 200 -6.47 -19.13 -8.90
CA SER A 200 -7.17 -20.03 -7.98
C SER A 200 -6.52 -20.20 -6.61
N ASN A 201 -5.22 -19.91 -6.48
CA ASN A 201 -4.47 -19.90 -5.23
C ASN A 201 -4.39 -18.50 -4.58
N SER A 202 -5.06 -17.49 -5.15
CA SER A 202 -5.04 -16.14 -4.61
C SER A 202 -5.61 -16.07 -3.20
N LYS A 203 -4.94 -15.32 -2.32
CA LYS A 203 -5.49 -14.92 -1.01
C LYS A 203 -6.88 -14.28 -1.13
N PHE A 204 -7.18 -13.68 -2.29
CA PHE A 204 -8.41 -12.97 -2.57
C PHE A 204 -9.35 -13.70 -3.53
N ILE A 205 -9.15 -15.01 -3.77
CA ILE A 205 -9.93 -15.82 -4.74
C ILE A 205 -11.47 -15.73 -4.58
N ASN A 206 -11.97 -15.53 -3.37
CA ASN A 206 -13.41 -15.40 -3.13
C ASN A 206 -14.01 -14.02 -3.48
N TYR A 207 -13.21 -13.07 -4.00
CA TYR A 207 -13.70 -11.77 -4.44
C TYR A 207 -13.87 -11.74 -5.96
N THR A 208 -15.05 -11.34 -6.40
CA THR A 208 -15.33 -10.97 -7.78
C THR A 208 -14.91 -9.52 -8.03
N SER A 209 -14.81 -9.11 -9.29
CA SER A 209 -14.55 -7.70 -9.62
C SER A 209 -15.63 -6.75 -9.06
N ASN A 210 -16.88 -7.21 -8.91
CA ASN A 210 -17.95 -6.41 -8.30
C ASN A 210 -17.78 -6.28 -6.77
N ASP A 211 -17.27 -7.30 -6.09
CA ASP A 211 -16.93 -7.18 -4.67
C ASP A 211 -15.80 -6.16 -4.48
N ILE A 212 -14.79 -6.18 -5.36
CA ILE A 212 -13.69 -5.21 -5.33
C ILE A 212 -14.21 -3.78 -5.51
N VAL A 213 -15.13 -3.54 -6.45
CA VAL A 213 -15.76 -2.22 -6.63
C VAL A 213 -16.41 -1.74 -5.33
N GLN A 214 -17.19 -2.59 -4.67
CA GLN A 214 -17.88 -2.21 -3.43
C GLN A 214 -16.92 -1.89 -2.29
N LEU A 215 -15.89 -2.71 -2.11
CA LEU A 215 -14.88 -2.47 -1.07
C LEU A 215 -14.05 -1.21 -1.37
N ASN A 216 -13.78 -0.91 -2.65
CA ASN A 216 -13.13 0.33 -3.06
C ASN A 216 -14.03 1.56 -2.82
N GLU A 217 -15.35 1.45 -2.98
CA GLU A 217 -16.29 2.53 -2.65
C GLU A 217 -16.28 2.86 -1.15
N GLU A 218 -16.10 1.85 -0.28
CA GLU A 218 -15.94 2.05 1.17
C GLU A 218 -14.62 2.77 1.48
N ILE A 219 -13.51 2.36 0.85
CA ILE A 219 -12.20 3.06 0.95
C ILE A 219 -12.33 4.52 0.51
N GLU A 220 -12.93 4.76 -0.66
CA GLU A 220 -13.15 6.10 -1.21
C GLU A 220 -14.00 6.98 -0.28
N SER A 221 -14.97 6.39 0.40
CA SER A 221 -15.81 7.10 1.36
C SER A 221 -15.01 7.54 2.59
N ILE A 222 -14.16 6.67 3.14
CA ILE A 222 -13.29 7.03 4.27
C ILE A 222 -12.24 8.07 3.84
N LYS A 223 -11.63 7.91 2.66
CA LYS A 223 -10.71 8.90 2.10
C LYS A 223 -11.34 10.29 2.06
N LYS A 224 -12.55 10.42 1.51
CA LYS A 224 -13.27 11.70 1.44
C LYS A 224 -13.53 12.31 2.81
N ILE A 225 -13.86 11.49 3.81
CA ILE A 225 -14.03 11.97 5.18
C ILE A 225 -12.73 12.57 5.72
N ILE A 226 -11.61 11.84 5.58
CA ILE A 226 -10.29 12.31 6.02
C ILE A 226 -9.93 13.63 5.31
N MET A 227 -10.12 13.68 3.98
CA MET A 227 -9.80 14.87 3.18
C MET A 227 -10.66 16.08 3.55
N ASN A 228 -11.98 15.89 3.71
CA ASN A 228 -12.87 16.98 4.11
C ASN A 228 -12.47 17.57 5.47
N ASN A 229 -12.03 16.75 6.42
CA ASN A 229 -11.58 17.27 7.72
C ASN A 229 -10.27 18.06 7.61
N ILE A 230 -9.33 17.63 6.77
CA ILE A 230 -8.10 18.39 6.49
C ILE A 230 -8.46 19.76 5.90
N ASP A 231 -9.40 19.78 4.94
CA ASP A 231 -9.89 21.01 4.32
C ASP A 231 -10.61 21.93 5.33
N GLU A 232 -11.47 21.37 6.19
CA GLU A 232 -12.19 22.11 7.25
C GLU A 232 -11.23 22.76 8.26
N LEU A 233 -10.14 22.07 8.59
CA LEU A 233 -9.07 22.60 9.43
C LEU A 233 -8.19 23.64 8.71
N ASN A 234 -8.35 23.81 7.40
CA ASN A 234 -7.52 24.66 6.54
C ASN A 234 -6.01 24.35 6.66
N LEU A 235 -5.65 23.07 6.75
CA LEU A 235 -4.24 22.67 6.76
C LEU A 235 -3.68 22.80 5.34
N THR A 236 -2.62 23.61 5.17
CA THR A 236 -2.06 23.89 3.84
C THR A 236 -0.64 23.36 3.68
N THR A 237 0.08 23.15 4.78
CA THR A 237 1.46 22.65 4.75
C THR A 237 1.49 21.14 4.66
N LYS A 238 2.45 20.59 3.89
CA LYS A 238 2.67 19.14 3.80
C LYS A 238 2.90 18.52 5.17
N TYR A 239 3.64 19.20 6.04
CA TYR A 239 3.90 18.75 7.40
C TYR A 239 2.61 18.59 8.20
N ALA A 240 1.74 19.62 8.27
CA ALA A 240 0.50 19.54 9.04
C ALA A 240 -0.48 18.50 8.47
N ILE A 241 -0.57 18.39 7.14
CA ILE A 241 -1.37 17.35 6.47
C ILE A 241 -0.88 15.95 6.87
N MET A 242 0.43 15.69 6.80
CA MET A 242 1.01 14.41 7.23
C MET A 242 0.78 14.14 8.71
N ARG A 243 0.94 15.16 9.57
CA ARG A 243 0.64 15.04 11.01
C ARG A 243 -0.81 14.64 11.23
N TYR A 244 -1.75 15.27 10.54
CA TYR A 244 -3.17 14.94 10.64
C TYR A 244 -3.43 13.48 10.24
N VAL A 245 -2.91 13.03 9.10
CA VAL A 245 -3.10 11.65 8.63
C VAL A 245 -2.47 10.65 9.60
N HIS A 246 -1.24 10.91 10.05
CA HIS A 246 -0.55 10.12 11.06
C HIS A 246 -1.40 9.97 12.33
N ASP A 247 -1.85 11.09 12.90
CA ASP A 247 -2.61 11.11 14.14
C ASP A 247 -4.00 10.48 13.97
N TYR A 248 -4.64 10.67 12.80
CA TYR A 248 -5.89 10.00 12.44
C TYR A 248 -5.76 8.48 12.45
N LEU A 249 -4.72 7.94 11.82
CA LEU A 249 -4.52 6.49 11.71
C LEU A 249 -4.26 5.86 13.10
N ILE A 250 -3.40 6.46 13.91
CA ILE A 250 -3.15 6.02 15.30
C ILE A 250 -4.41 6.09 16.17
N THR A 251 -5.27 7.08 15.92
CA THR A 251 -6.52 7.25 16.68
C THR A 251 -7.61 6.27 16.25
N LYS A 252 -7.55 5.73 15.02
CA LYS A 252 -8.62 4.88 14.49
C LYS A 252 -8.26 3.40 14.49
N ILE A 253 -7.01 3.05 14.25
CA ILE A 253 -6.61 1.66 13.98
C ILE A 253 -6.26 0.94 15.28
N VAL A 254 -6.60 -0.35 15.33
CA VAL A 254 -6.07 -1.32 16.29
C VAL A 254 -5.07 -2.22 15.58
N TYR A 255 -3.80 -2.17 15.99
CA TYR A 255 -2.79 -3.12 15.58
C TYR A 255 -3.20 -4.55 15.95
N THR A 256 -3.46 -5.39 14.95
CA THR A 256 -4.08 -6.70 15.16
C THR A 256 -3.26 -7.80 14.47
N LEU A 257 -2.71 -8.73 15.24
CA LEU A 257 -2.02 -9.92 14.74
C LEU A 257 -2.97 -11.12 14.61
N ASP A 258 -3.91 -11.06 13.65
CA ASP A 258 -4.83 -12.15 13.35
C ASP A 258 -4.83 -12.48 11.84
N GLU A 259 -4.00 -13.43 11.45
CA GLU A 259 -3.88 -13.88 10.05
C GLU A 259 -5.16 -14.53 9.48
N LYS A 260 -6.16 -14.83 10.32
CA LYS A 260 -7.48 -15.27 9.83
C LYS A 260 -8.26 -14.12 9.18
N ARG A 261 -7.92 -12.86 9.50
CA ARG A 261 -8.53 -11.68 8.89
C ARG A 261 -7.94 -11.45 7.51
N LYS A 262 -8.81 -11.48 6.50
CA LYS A 262 -8.40 -11.42 5.09
C LYS A 262 -7.66 -10.13 4.72
N HIS A 263 -8.05 -9.00 5.33
CA HIS A 263 -7.55 -7.66 5.01
C HIS A 263 -6.50 -7.12 5.98
N ILE A 264 -5.97 -7.95 6.89
CA ILE A 264 -5.10 -7.46 7.97
C ILE A 264 -3.81 -6.76 7.50
N ARG A 265 -3.38 -7.03 6.27
CA ARG A 265 -2.19 -6.44 5.61
C ARG A 265 -2.57 -5.56 4.40
N THR A 266 -3.72 -4.91 4.43
CA THR A 266 -4.19 -4.10 3.29
C THR A 266 -4.74 -2.73 3.71
N LEU A 267 -4.76 -1.82 2.75
CA LEU A 267 -5.47 -0.53 2.81
C LEU A 267 -6.92 -0.65 3.31
N TYR A 268 -7.64 -1.70 2.92
CA TYR A 268 -9.01 -1.92 3.39
C TYR A 268 -9.05 -2.23 4.89
N GLY A 269 -8.14 -3.08 5.39
CA GLY A 269 -8.04 -3.42 6.80
C GLY A 269 -7.74 -2.20 7.67
N SER A 270 -6.88 -1.29 7.19
CA SER A 270 -6.55 -0.07 7.91
C SER A 270 -7.67 0.97 7.88
N LEU A 271 -8.12 1.40 6.70
CA LEU A 271 -9.06 2.52 6.59
C LEU A 271 -10.51 2.14 6.92
N VAL A 272 -10.95 0.94 6.57
CA VAL A 272 -12.37 0.54 6.70
C VAL A 272 -12.58 -0.34 7.92
N GLU A 273 -11.78 -1.40 8.09
CA GLU A 273 -11.92 -2.30 9.25
C GLU A 273 -11.29 -1.74 10.53
N ASN A 274 -10.46 -0.70 10.42
CA ASN A 274 -9.70 -0.13 11.54
C ASN A 274 -8.86 -1.18 12.29
N LYS A 275 -8.40 -2.22 11.57
CA LYS A 275 -7.63 -3.34 12.11
C LYS A 275 -6.64 -3.82 11.07
N CYS A 276 -5.37 -3.55 11.31
CA CYS A 276 -4.30 -4.01 10.44
C CYS A 276 -3.01 -4.25 11.22
N VAL A 277 -1.98 -4.69 10.52
CA VAL A 277 -0.57 -4.65 10.95
C VAL A 277 0.17 -3.54 10.22
N CYS A 278 1.50 -3.50 10.32
CA CYS A 278 2.36 -2.42 9.80
C CYS A 278 2.11 -2.09 8.33
N GLU A 279 1.89 -3.09 7.46
CA GLU A 279 1.59 -2.84 6.05
C GLU A 279 0.33 -1.97 5.88
N GLY A 280 -0.73 -2.23 6.64
CA GLY A 280 -1.96 -1.45 6.53
C GLY A 280 -1.80 0.01 6.96
N TYR A 281 -0.97 0.27 7.99
CA TYR A 281 -0.66 1.64 8.42
C TYR A 281 0.13 2.39 7.34
N ALA A 282 1.20 1.78 6.82
CA ALA A 282 2.05 2.39 5.80
C ALA A 282 1.30 2.65 4.48
N GLU A 283 0.44 1.70 4.08
CA GLU A 283 -0.40 1.81 2.89
C GLU A 283 -1.46 2.90 3.02
N ALA A 284 -2.15 2.98 4.16
CA ALA A 284 -3.13 4.02 4.41
C ALA A 284 -2.50 5.41 4.44
N PHE A 285 -1.36 5.54 5.13
CA PHE A 285 -0.63 6.81 5.18
C PHE A 285 -0.24 7.26 3.77
N GLN A 286 0.42 6.39 3.00
CA GLN A 286 0.82 6.67 1.62
C GLN A 286 -0.38 7.05 0.75
N TYR A 287 -1.46 6.27 0.79
CA TYR A 287 -2.64 6.45 -0.05
C TYR A 287 -3.31 7.83 0.18
N ILE A 288 -3.42 8.27 1.43
CA ILE A 288 -4.03 9.57 1.75
C ILE A 288 -3.10 10.74 1.42
N VAL A 289 -1.82 10.70 1.80
CA VAL A 289 -0.92 11.85 1.59
C VAL A 289 -0.61 12.09 0.10
N LYS A 290 -0.65 11.04 -0.73
CA LYS A 290 -0.54 11.17 -2.19
C LYS A 290 -1.63 12.06 -2.80
N GLN A 291 -2.82 12.15 -2.19
CA GLN A 291 -3.89 13.03 -2.66
C GLN A 291 -3.53 14.52 -2.55
N TYR A 292 -2.51 14.84 -1.76
CA TYR A 292 -1.97 16.18 -1.55
C TYR A 292 -0.63 16.41 -2.28
N ASN A 293 -0.30 15.57 -3.28
CA ASN A 293 0.96 15.61 -4.01
C ASN A 293 2.20 15.54 -3.09
N ILE A 294 2.08 14.76 -2.00
CA ILE A 294 3.18 14.44 -1.11
C ILE A 294 3.79 13.13 -1.60
N ASN A 295 5.05 13.19 -2.04
CA ASN A 295 5.77 12.00 -2.49
C ASN A 295 6.06 11.12 -1.28
N CYS A 296 5.41 9.96 -1.24
CA CYS A 296 5.47 8.99 -0.17
C CYS A 296 5.63 7.60 -0.78
N ILE A 297 6.64 6.85 -0.34
CA ILE A 297 6.92 5.50 -0.82
C ILE A 297 6.90 4.51 0.33
N ILE A 298 6.55 3.27 0.00
CA ILE A 298 6.63 2.14 0.92
C ILE A 298 8.10 1.73 1.08
N ALA A 299 8.51 1.52 2.32
CA ALA A 299 9.79 0.95 2.71
C ALA A 299 9.53 -0.30 3.55
N ARG A 300 10.34 -1.35 3.34
CA ARG A 300 10.06 -2.67 3.91
C ARG A 300 11.34 -3.37 4.36
N SER A 301 11.28 -4.05 5.50
CA SER A 301 12.26 -5.02 5.98
C SER A 301 11.69 -6.44 5.91
N SER A 302 12.41 -7.43 6.43
CA SER A 302 11.90 -8.80 6.49
C SER A 302 10.66 -8.93 7.38
N THR A 303 10.56 -8.09 8.40
CA THR A 303 9.54 -8.17 9.46
C THR A 303 8.63 -6.95 9.55
N HIS A 304 8.97 -5.84 8.89
CA HIS A 304 8.29 -4.56 9.07
C HIS A 304 8.07 -3.78 7.77
N GLU A 305 7.11 -2.86 7.78
CA GLU A 305 6.80 -1.95 6.67
C GLU A 305 6.44 -0.56 7.21
N TRP A 306 7.01 0.48 6.59
CA TRP A 306 6.86 1.89 6.95
C TRP A 306 6.93 2.77 5.70
N ASN A 307 7.06 4.09 5.86
CA ASN A 307 7.15 5.02 4.75
C ASN A 307 8.47 5.81 4.72
N PHE A 308 8.91 6.15 3.51
CA PHE A 308 9.76 7.30 3.29
C PHE A 308 8.96 8.41 2.64
N VAL A 309 9.21 9.65 3.05
CA VAL A 309 8.45 10.81 2.58
C VAL A 309 9.36 11.97 2.19
N GLU A 310 9.03 12.65 1.10
CA GLU A 310 9.81 13.76 0.58
C GLU A 310 9.33 15.11 1.14
N MET A 311 10.26 15.86 1.75
CA MET A 311 10.11 17.23 2.20
C MET A 311 11.21 18.09 1.57
N ASP A 312 10.83 19.17 0.87
CA ASP A 312 11.76 20.10 0.22
C ASP A 312 12.84 19.44 -0.65
N GLY A 313 12.46 18.39 -1.39
CA GLY A 313 13.34 17.65 -2.29
C GLY A 313 14.27 16.64 -1.59
N LYS A 314 14.03 16.38 -0.30
CA LYS A 314 14.81 15.49 0.57
C LYS A 314 13.93 14.43 1.20
N TRP A 315 14.46 13.25 1.50
CA TRP A 315 13.67 12.14 2.04
C TRP A 315 13.93 11.89 3.52
N TYR A 316 12.85 11.58 4.24
CA TYR A 316 12.83 11.32 5.67
C TYR A 316 12.04 10.05 5.96
N VAL A 317 12.29 9.45 7.11
CA VAL A 317 11.55 8.28 7.59
C VAL A 317 10.25 8.73 8.26
N LEU A 318 9.17 8.01 7.98
CA LEU A 318 7.91 8.15 8.71
C LEU A 318 7.33 6.76 9.02
N ASP A 319 7.13 6.46 10.31
CA ASP A 319 6.62 5.16 10.76
C ASP A 319 5.44 5.33 11.74
N VAL A 320 4.23 5.32 11.17
CA VAL A 320 2.98 5.45 11.95
C VAL A 320 2.80 4.29 12.93
N THR A 321 3.27 3.09 12.57
CA THR A 321 3.10 1.89 13.42
C THR A 321 3.94 2.00 14.68
N TYR A 322 5.19 2.41 14.55
CA TYR A 322 6.10 2.53 15.70
C TYR A 322 5.79 3.74 16.57
N ASP A 323 5.10 4.74 16.02
CA ASP A 323 4.58 5.87 16.79
C ASP A 323 3.25 5.57 17.53
N ASP A 324 2.63 4.40 17.29
CA ASP A 324 1.45 3.87 17.99
C ASP A 324 1.85 2.95 19.18
N LEU A 325 2.31 3.56 20.28
CA LEU A 325 2.91 2.85 21.44
C LEU A 325 2.01 1.81 22.12
N LYS A 326 0.69 1.88 21.90
CA LYS A 326 -0.30 0.96 22.47
C LYS A 326 -1.31 0.51 21.42
N GLY A 327 -0.86 0.38 20.17
CA GLY A 327 -1.72 0.06 19.03
C GLY A 327 -2.47 -1.25 19.16
N ASP A 328 -1.98 -2.19 19.98
CA ASP A 328 -2.65 -3.47 20.25
C ASP A 328 -3.96 -3.33 21.06
N LYS A 329 -4.25 -2.13 21.57
CA LYS A 329 -5.46 -1.83 22.34
C LYS A 329 -6.47 -1.08 21.49
N ILE A 330 -7.74 -1.19 21.88
CA ILE A 330 -8.80 -0.35 21.31
C ILE A 330 -8.44 1.12 21.58
N PRO A 331 -8.40 1.99 20.55
CA PRO A 331 -8.22 3.41 20.75
C PRO A 331 -9.27 3.94 21.74
N THR A 332 -8.80 4.48 22.87
CA THR A 332 -9.65 5.01 23.94
C THR A 332 -9.94 6.50 23.80
N ASN A 333 -9.64 7.09 22.64
CA ASN A 333 -9.66 8.54 22.39
C ASN A 333 -8.84 9.35 23.42
N SER A 334 -7.90 8.71 24.13
CA SER A 334 -7.08 9.38 25.14
C SER A 334 -5.72 9.83 24.62
N TYR A 335 -5.42 9.56 23.34
CA TYR A 335 -4.15 9.85 22.64
C TYR A 335 -2.88 9.38 23.36
N ASP A 336 -3.02 8.59 24.42
CA ASP A 336 -1.91 8.07 25.23
C ASP A 336 -1.06 7.02 24.47
N ASN A 337 -1.49 6.65 23.26
CA ASN A 337 -0.78 5.79 22.33
C ASN A 337 -0.01 6.58 21.27
N LEU A 338 -0.34 7.86 21.06
CA LEU A 338 0.19 8.69 19.98
C LEU A 338 1.52 9.32 20.38
N THR A 339 2.53 9.11 19.54
CA THR A 339 3.84 9.74 19.64
C THR A 339 4.32 10.24 18.29
N THR A 340 5.54 10.78 18.21
CA THR A 340 6.10 11.39 17.00
C THR A 340 7.58 11.07 16.83
N VAL A 341 8.05 10.01 17.49
CA VAL A 341 9.46 9.64 17.53
C VAL A 341 9.96 9.13 16.19
N TYR A 342 9.09 8.60 15.34
CA TYR A 342 9.43 8.21 13.97
C TYR A 342 8.82 9.16 12.93
N PHE A 343 8.45 10.39 13.30
CA PHE A 343 7.83 11.33 12.38
C PHE A 343 8.87 12.26 11.71
N LEU A 344 9.14 12.02 10.42
CA LEU A 344 10.09 12.79 9.59
C LEU A 344 11.52 12.82 10.14
N ILE A 345 12.01 11.65 10.54
CA ILE A 345 13.34 11.50 11.14
C ILE A 345 14.42 11.25 10.10
N GLY A 346 15.64 11.66 10.43
CA GLY A 346 16.85 11.36 9.67
C GLY A 346 17.57 10.09 10.16
N THR A 347 18.62 9.68 9.46
CA THR A 347 19.34 8.43 9.74
C THR A 347 20.05 8.41 11.10
N GLU A 348 20.37 9.57 11.65
CA GLU A 348 21.05 9.70 12.96
C GLU A 348 20.09 9.93 14.13
N HIS A 349 18.77 9.92 13.88
CA HIS A 349 17.75 10.04 14.92
C HIS A 349 17.86 8.91 15.94
N VAL A 350 17.72 9.22 17.23
CA VAL A 350 17.78 8.21 18.31
C VAL A 350 16.38 7.70 18.63
N CYS A 351 16.09 6.48 18.18
CA CYS A 351 14.83 5.77 18.32
C CYS A 351 14.52 5.34 19.78
N TYR A 352 13.32 4.78 20.01
CA TYR A 352 12.93 4.21 21.33
C TYR A 352 13.90 3.14 21.86
N SER A 353 14.52 2.39 20.96
CA SER A 353 15.55 1.39 21.26
C SER A 353 16.85 2.00 21.81
N LYS A 354 16.95 3.35 21.85
CA LYS A 354 18.15 4.15 22.17
C LYS A 354 19.30 3.95 21.18
N LYS A 355 19.00 3.37 20.02
CA LYS A 355 19.91 3.27 18.87
C LYS A 355 19.53 4.31 17.84
N LYS A 356 20.46 4.61 16.93
CA LYS A 356 20.13 5.43 15.78
C LYS A 356 19.24 4.67 14.79
N TYR A 357 18.47 5.38 13.97
CA TYR A 357 17.68 4.75 12.91
C TYR A 357 18.53 3.87 11.99
N ASN A 358 19.72 4.32 11.60
CA ASN A 358 20.65 3.52 10.77
C ASN A 358 21.26 2.30 11.49
N GLU A 359 21.01 2.14 12.77
CA GLU A 359 21.40 1.00 13.61
C GLU A 359 20.19 0.15 14.03
N ASP A 360 18.98 0.54 13.63
CA ASP A 360 17.75 -0.19 13.94
C ASP A 360 17.61 -1.41 13.01
N THR A 361 17.49 -2.58 13.62
CA THR A 361 17.44 -3.84 12.88
C THR A 361 16.08 -4.07 12.24
N ASP A 362 15.02 -3.47 12.79
CA ASP A 362 13.67 -3.63 12.27
C ASP A 362 13.45 -2.81 10.99
N HIS A 363 14.30 -1.80 10.76
CA HIS A 363 14.26 -0.91 9.60
C HIS A 363 15.35 -1.19 8.55
N ILE A 364 15.95 -2.38 8.57
CA ILE A 364 16.89 -2.80 7.52
C ILE A 364 16.11 -3.16 6.25
N LEU A 365 16.30 -2.36 5.20
CA LEU A 365 15.57 -2.53 3.94
C LEU A 365 15.84 -3.89 3.28
N VAL A 366 14.75 -4.52 2.85
CA VAL A 366 14.71 -5.65 1.92
C VAL A 366 14.46 -5.06 0.52
N TYR A 367 15.43 -5.24 -0.37
CA TYR A 367 15.44 -4.63 -1.70
C TYR A 367 14.48 -5.34 -2.65
N SER A 368 13.29 -4.82 -2.88
CA SER A 368 12.17 -5.56 -3.50
C SER A 368 12.27 -5.96 -5.00
N GLY A 369 13.46 -6.03 -5.59
CA GLY A 369 13.67 -6.64 -6.92
C GLY A 369 14.52 -7.91 -6.82
N TYR A 370 13.94 -9.10 -7.00
CA TYR A 370 14.56 -10.34 -6.52
C TYR A 370 14.88 -11.40 -7.58
N SER A 371 15.93 -11.08 -8.33
CA SER A 371 17.09 -11.97 -8.30
C SER A 371 18.25 -11.20 -7.66
N SER A 372 19.30 -11.88 -7.19
CA SER A 372 20.58 -11.24 -6.77
C SER A 372 21.19 -10.28 -7.81
N ASN A 373 20.58 -10.19 -8.99
CA ASN A 373 21.04 -9.39 -10.10
C ASN A 373 20.28 -8.08 -10.31
N GLN A 374 19.08 -7.83 -9.74
CA GLN A 374 18.27 -6.63 -10.09
C GLN A 374 17.34 -6.10 -8.99
N LEU A 375 17.94 -5.44 -8.00
CA LEU A 375 17.28 -4.75 -6.89
C LEU A 375 16.64 -3.43 -7.34
N ILE A 376 15.44 -3.09 -6.84
CA ILE A 376 14.97 -1.70 -6.88
C ILE A 376 15.72 -0.88 -5.83
N SER A 377 16.08 0.33 -6.20
CA SER A 377 16.80 1.30 -5.36
C SER A 377 15.82 2.13 -4.54
N TYR A 378 16.28 2.70 -3.43
CA TYR A 378 15.53 3.64 -2.59
C TYR A 378 16.21 5.03 -2.65
N PRO A 379 15.51 6.13 -2.30
CA PRO A 379 16.16 7.43 -2.20
C PRO A 379 17.13 7.49 -1.01
N TYR A 380 18.06 8.44 -1.05
CA TYR A 380 18.89 8.78 0.11
C TYR A 380 18.04 9.45 1.20
N ILE A 381 18.13 8.94 2.43
CA ILE A 381 17.49 9.53 3.62
C ILE A 381 18.43 10.54 4.27
N GLU A 382 17.90 11.71 4.64
CA GLU A 382 18.68 12.76 5.28
C GLU A 382 19.27 12.32 6.62
N ILE A 383 20.41 12.91 6.98
CA ILE A 383 21.12 12.58 8.23
C ILE A 383 20.35 13.07 9.45
N ASN A 384 19.84 14.30 9.38
CA ASN A 384 19.15 14.97 10.48
C ASN A 384 17.64 14.95 10.25
N ASP A 385 16.89 15.05 11.35
CA ASP A 385 15.44 15.17 11.32
C ASP A 385 14.99 16.44 10.60
N TYR A 386 13.79 16.37 10.02
CA TYR A 386 13.16 17.57 9.47
C TYR A 386 12.83 18.55 10.60
N VAL A 387 13.10 19.83 10.37
CA VAL A 387 12.80 20.90 11.34
C VAL A 387 11.62 21.71 10.80
N PRO A 388 10.44 21.65 11.44
CA PRO A 388 9.27 22.39 10.96
C PRO A 388 9.44 23.90 11.12
N SER A 389 8.89 24.62 10.15
CA SER A 389 8.72 26.07 10.14
C SER A 389 7.67 26.54 11.16
N GLU A 390 7.66 27.83 11.45
CA GLU A 390 6.67 28.44 12.35
C GLU A 390 5.23 28.23 11.87
N LEU A 391 4.99 28.38 10.56
CA LEU A 391 3.67 28.14 9.96
C LEU A 391 3.22 26.68 10.14
N GLU A 392 4.11 25.72 9.91
CA GLU A 392 3.79 24.29 10.12
C GLU A 392 3.45 24.02 11.59
N LEU A 393 4.21 24.61 12.53
CA LEU A 393 3.93 24.50 13.96
C LEU A 393 2.62 25.20 14.38
N GLU A 394 2.20 26.25 13.69
CA GLU A 394 0.91 26.90 13.91
C GLU A 394 -0.25 26.04 13.40
N GLU A 395 -0.13 25.46 12.20
CA GLU A 395 -1.16 24.59 11.64
C GLU A 395 -1.37 23.31 12.44
N ILE A 396 -0.31 22.72 13.03
CA ILE A 396 -0.46 21.55 13.93
C ILE A 396 -1.41 21.86 15.09
N LYS A 397 -1.41 23.09 15.62
CA LYS A 397 -2.27 23.46 16.76
C LYS A 397 -3.76 23.46 16.40
N LEU A 398 -4.09 23.44 15.11
CA LEU A 398 -5.47 23.31 14.62
C LEU A 398 -5.96 21.87 14.70
N ILE A 399 -5.07 20.89 14.77
CA ILE A 399 -5.43 19.47 14.86
C ILE A 399 -6.00 19.19 16.24
N ASP A 400 -7.33 19.08 16.30
CA ASP A 400 -8.06 18.64 17.49
C ASP A 400 -8.32 17.14 17.42
N LEU A 401 -7.56 16.41 18.25
CA LEU A 401 -7.63 14.96 18.29
C LEU A 401 -9.01 14.46 18.76
N ASP A 402 -9.73 15.22 19.60
CA ASP A 402 -11.09 14.86 20.06
C ASP A 402 -12.11 14.85 18.91
N ASN A 403 -11.92 15.73 17.93
CA ASN A 403 -12.73 15.70 16.73
C ASN A 403 -12.38 14.48 15.87
N ILE A 404 -11.09 14.13 15.74
CA ILE A 404 -10.64 12.93 15.02
C ILE A 404 -11.31 11.67 15.58
N ALA A 405 -11.24 11.48 16.89
CA ALA A 405 -11.87 10.38 17.61
C ALA A 405 -13.38 10.22 17.30
N ASN A 406 -14.10 11.35 17.27
CA ASN A 406 -15.54 11.39 17.11
C ASN A 406 -16.05 11.24 15.67
N ILE A 407 -15.16 11.24 14.67
CA ILE A 407 -15.52 10.92 13.28
C ILE A 407 -16.12 9.51 13.24
N LYS A 408 -17.43 9.42 13.05
CA LYS A 408 -18.13 8.16 12.84
C LYS A 408 -17.85 7.70 11.40
N THR A 409 -17.06 6.64 11.26
CA THR A 409 -17.07 5.85 10.02
C THR A 409 -18.43 5.20 9.93
N ALA A 410 -19.33 5.72 9.08
CA ALA A 410 -20.61 5.09 8.85
C ALA A 410 -20.37 3.66 8.36
N THR A 411 -20.66 2.67 9.19
CA THR A 411 -20.68 1.28 8.75
C THR A 411 -21.81 1.19 7.73
N ILE A 412 -21.49 1.13 6.45
CA ILE A 412 -22.48 0.82 5.40
C ILE A 412 -22.79 -0.67 5.54
N SER A 413 -23.57 -1.01 6.57
CA SER A 413 -24.05 -2.37 6.80
C SER A 413 -25.05 -2.72 5.70
N LYS A 414 -24.59 -3.53 4.76
CA LYS A 414 -25.35 -4.11 3.66
C LYS A 414 -26.53 -4.92 4.21
N THR A 415 -27.74 -4.36 4.15
CA THR A 415 -28.97 -5.15 4.28
C THR A 415 -29.31 -5.69 2.90
N ILE A 416 -28.86 -6.91 2.59
CA ILE A 416 -29.28 -7.61 1.38
C ILE A 416 -30.64 -8.23 1.66
N THR A 417 -31.72 -7.62 1.15
CA THR A 417 -33.01 -8.29 1.00
C THR A 417 -32.96 -9.11 -0.28
N THR A 418 -32.83 -10.44 -0.15
CA THR A 418 -33.04 -11.38 -1.25
C THR A 418 -34.52 -11.36 -1.64
N ALA A 419 -34.87 -10.59 -2.66
CA ALA A 419 -36.11 -10.78 -3.39
C ALA A 419 -35.90 -11.89 -4.43
N SER A 420 -36.34 -13.10 -4.09
CA SER A 420 -36.43 -14.23 -5.01
C SER A 420 -37.43 -13.88 -6.11
N VAL A 421 -36.94 -13.67 -7.34
CA VAL A 421 -37.79 -13.58 -8.52
C VAL A 421 -37.98 -14.99 -9.07
N THR A 422 -39.14 -15.57 -8.75
CA THR A 422 -39.67 -16.75 -9.43
C THR A 422 -40.09 -16.36 -10.85
N THR A 423 -39.51 -17.04 -11.82
CA THR A 423 -39.92 -17.01 -13.23
C THR A 423 -41.27 -17.70 -13.41
N GLU A 424 -42.30 -16.95 -13.79
CA GLU A 424 -43.44 -17.50 -14.53
C GLU A 424 -43.74 -16.62 -15.76
N LEU A 425 -43.70 -17.27 -16.91
CA LEU A 425 -44.17 -16.76 -18.19
C LEU A 425 -45.71 -16.82 -18.21
N PRO A 426 -46.41 -15.82 -18.80
CA PRO A 426 -47.19 -16.17 -19.98
C PRO A 426 -47.30 -15.08 -21.07
N THR A 427 -47.16 -15.54 -22.31
CA THR A 427 -47.87 -15.23 -23.57
C THR A 427 -48.70 -13.94 -23.77
N THR A 428 -48.35 -13.23 -24.85
CA THR A 428 -49.19 -12.48 -25.85
C THR A 428 -50.16 -11.40 -25.35
N THR A 429 -50.17 -10.16 -25.86
CA THR A 429 -50.55 -9.76 -27.23
C THR A 429 -50.24 -8.27 -27.46
N LYS A 430 -50.01 -7.89 -28.73
CA LYS A 430 -49.84 -6.54 -29.31
C LYS A 430 -50.71 -5.44 -28.70
N GLU A 431 -50.16 -4.23 -28.57
CA GLU A 431 -50.62 -3.08 -29.37
C GLU A 431 -49.61 -1.93 -29.36
N GLN A 432 -49.65 -1.19 -30.47
CA GLN A 432 -48.67 -0.23 -30.96
C GLN A 432 -49.27 1.17 -30.78
N THR A 433 -48.52 2.15 -30.26
CA THR A 433 -48.74 3.56 -30.66
C THR A 433 -47.54 4.44 -30.32
N THR A 434 -47.11 5.12 -31.37
CA THR A 434 -46.04 6.11 -31.56
C THR A 434 -46.42 7.52 -31.09
N SER A 435 -45.42 8.27 -30.61
CA SER A 435 -45.15 9.71 -30.84
C SER A 435 -44.02 10.12 -29.87
N THR A 436 -42.75 10.32 -30.24
CA THR A 436 -42.13 11.38 -31.05
C THR A 436 -42.65 12.79 -30.72
N GLU A 437 -41.86 13.58 -29.98
CA GLU A 437 -41.32 14.86 -30.48
C GLU A 437 -40.23 15.44 -29.56
N LEU A 438 -39.16 15.91 -30.22
CA LEU A 438 -38.07 16.74 -29.72
C LEU A 438 -38.49 18.22 -29.65
N ILE A 439 -37.70 19.03 -28.93
CA ILE A 439 -37.19 20.40 -29.26
C ILE A 439 -36.84 21.08 -27.92
N THR A 440 -35.58 21.21 -27.50
CA THR A 440 -34.54 22.23 -27.80
C THR A 440 -34.83 23.69 -27.40
N SER A 441 -33.72 24.37 -27.03
CA SER A 441 -33.46 25.81 -26.74
C SER A 441 -33.54 26.22 -25.25
N THR A 442 -32.45 26.54 -24.54
CA THR A 442 -31.44 27.65 -24.59
C THR A 442 -31.96 29.05 -24.24
N SER A 443 -31.47 29.60 -23.11
CA SER A 443 -30.89 30.95 -22.88
C SER A 443 -31.01 31.29 -21.37
N LYS A 444 -29.92 31.47 -20.61
CA LYS A 444 -29.02 32.64 -20.46
C LYS A 444 -29.67 33.94 -19.94
N PHE A 445 -29.23 34.31 -18.73
CA PHE A 445 -28.73 35.62 -18.26
C PHE A 445 -29.58 36.56 -17.39
N THR A 446 -28.83 37.19 -16.44
CA THR A 446 -29.07 38.40 -15.59
C THR A 446 -29.98 38.21 -14.37
N GLY A 447 -29.70 38.71 -13.16
CA GLY A 447 -28.63 39.57 -12.62
C GLY A 447 -29.22 40.59 -11.64
N LYS A 448 -28.69 40.66 -10.38
CA LYS A 448 -28.86 41.70 -9.33
C LYS A 448 -30.31 41.88 -8.79
N GLU A 449 -30.59 42.33 -7.57
CA GLU A 449 -29.91 43.22 -6.62
C GLU A 449 -30.50 43.03 -5.19
N GLU A 450 -29.84 43.65 -4.22
CA GLU A 450 -30.07 43.71 -2.76
C GLU A 450 -31.46 44.22 -2.34
N ASP A 451 -31.98 43.82 -1.16
CA ASP A 451 -32.13 44.76 -0.02
C ASP A 451 -32.62 44.10 1.29
N ASN A 452 -32.28 44.80 2.37
CA ASN A 452 -32.38 44.52 3.80
C ASN A 452 -33.81 44.34 4.38
N ASN A 453 -33.97 43.49 5.40
CA ASN A 453 -34.52 43.87 6.73
C ASN A 453 -34.73 42.67 7.70
N ILE A 454 -34.09 42.77 8.86
CA ILE A 454 -34.39 42.18 10.18
C ILE A 454 -34.93 43.36 11.05
N PRO A 455 -35.60 43.25 12.23
CA PRO A 455 -36.01 42.11 13.07
C PRO A 455 -37.49 42.13 13.56
N GLN A 456 -37.96 41.07 14.21
CA GLN A 456 -38.58 41.22 15.55
C GLN A 456 -38.69 39.92 16.37
N LYS A 457 -38.52 40.11 17.69
CA LYS A 457 -38.53 39.19 18.84
C LYS A 457 -39.93 38.65 19.21
N SER A 458 -39.94 37.48 19.88
CA SER A 458 -40.61 37.20 21.18
C SER A 458 -40.18 35.79 21.65
N GLU A 459 -39.46 35.54 22.76
CA GLU A 459 -39.91 35.52 24.18
C GLU A 459 -41.23 34.71 24.34
N ILE A 460 -41.44 33.71 25.22
CA ILE A 460 -40.97 33.41 26.58
C ILE A 460 -41.55 32.04 27.05
N ASN A 461 -40.97 31.49 28.14
CA ASN A 461 -41.42 30.47 29.12
C ASN A 461 -41.28 28.96 28.79
N ASP A 462 -40.54 28.12 29.53
CA ASP A 462 -40.29 27.91 30.99
C ASP A 462 -41.28 26.91 31.62
N SER A 463 -40.75 25.76 32.07
CA SER A 463 -41.14 25.09 33.34
C SER A 463 -40.40 23.77 33.54
N GLN A 464 -39.68 23.69 34.66
CA GLN A 464 -39.21 22.47 35.33
C GLN A 464 -40.36 21.59 35.81
N TYR A 465 -40.14 20.28 35.95
CA TYR A 465 -40.61 19.52 37.12
C TYR A 465 -39.69 18.33 37.42
N ASN A 466 -39.38 18.22 38.72
CA ASN A 466 -38.59 17.20 39.41
C ASN A 466 -39.40 15.93 39.71
N VAL A 467 -38.68 14.98 40.35
CA VAL A 467 -39.11 13.87 41.23
C VAL A 467 -39.13 12.50 40.52
N SER A 468 -38.72 11.36 41.07
CA SER A 468 -37.79 10.88 42.12
C SER A 468 -38.02 9.36 42.18
N ASN A 469 -37.03 8.64 42.73
CA ASN A 469 -37.16 7.42 43.53
C ASN A 469 -37.29 6.02 42.89
N ASP A 470 -36.29 5.22 43.29
CA ASP A 470 -36.41 3.94 44.00
C ASP A 470 -36.40 2.61 43.23
N ASN A 471 -35.20 2.00 43.29
CA ASN A 471 -34.87 0.81 44.07
C ASN A 471 -35.32 -0.60 43.65
N THR A 472 -34.33 -1.50 43.82
CA THR A 472 -34.40 -2.90 44.33
C THR A 472 -34.44 -4.10 43.35
N THR A 473 -33.28 -4.77 43.33
CA THR A 473 -33.02 -6.22 43.53
C THR A 473 -33.65 -7.28 42.61
N SER A 474 -32.80 -8.13 42.05
CA SER A 474 -32.84 -9.56 42.36
C SER A 474 -31.47 -10.25 42.20
N LYS A 475 -31.15 -11.10 43.17
CA LYS A 475 -30.08 -12.11 43.15
C LYS A 475 -30.50 -13.28 42.27
N ASN A 476 -29.54 -14.01 41.73
CA ASN A 476 -29.57 -15.47 41.78
C ASN A 476 -28.15 -16.06 41.72
N ASP A 477 -27.93 -17.01 42.63
CA ASP A 477 -26.68 -17.70 42.91
C ASP A 477 -26.50 -18.98 42.07
N ASN A 478 -25.23 -19.41 41.99
CA ASN A 478 -24.71 -20.78 41.92
C ASN A 478 -24.85 -21.62 40.64
N ILE A 479 -23.70 -22.10 40.13
CA ILE A 479 -23.19 -23.47 40.38
C ILE A 479 -21.67 -23.49 40.12
N ALA A 480 -20.94 -24.10 41.07
CA ALA A 480 -19.52 -24.38 41.02
C ALA A 480 -19.28 -25.88 40.74
N SER A 481 -18.20 -26.19 40.03
CA SER A 481 -17.33 -27.38 40.24
C SER A 481 -16.24 -27.43 39.17
N ASN A 482 -15.02 -27.94 39.35
CA ASN A 482 -13.97 -27.97 40.37
C ASN A 482 -12.77 -28.71 39.71
N ASN A 483 -11.56 -28.56 40.25
CA ASN A 483 -10.27 -29.25 39.97
C ASN A 483 -9.43 -28.61 38.85
N GLY A 484 -8.19 -28.14 39.05
CA GLY A 484 -7.14 -28.42 40.06
C GLY A 484 -5.88 -28.89 39.29
N ILE A 485 -4.73 -28.22 39.32
CA ILE A 485 -3.52 -28.50 40.15
C ILE A 485 -2.44 -27.50 39.63
N ILE A 486 -2.00 -26.46 40.37
CA ILE A 486 -0.87 -26.36 41.33
C ILE A 486 0.49 -26.85 40.82
N SER A 487 1.43 -25.92 40.59
CA SER A 487 2.74 -25.90 41.29
C SER A 487 3.40 -24.52 41.22
N ASN A 488 3.52 -23.89 42.41
CA ASN A 488 4.42 -22.77 42.70
C ASN A 488 5.85 -23.28 42.84
N ILE A 489 6.83 -22.49 42.39
CA ILE A 489 8.12 -22.38 43.07
C ILE A 489 8.47 -20.90 43.18
N ASP A 490 8.52 -20.47 44.43
CA ASP A 490 9.04 -19.21 44.94
C ASP A 490 10.56 -19.37 45.13
N THR A 491 11.35 -18.33 44.86
CA THR A 491 12.48 -17.94 45.72
C THR A 491 13.08 -16.60 45.29
N SER A 492 13.14 -15.73 46.28
CA SER A 492 13.77 -14.42 46.38
C SER A 492 15.28 -14.43 46.12
N LEU A 493 15.84 -13.24 45.81
CA LEU A 493 16.96 -12.64 46.57
C LEU A 493 17.28 -11.20 46.09
N THR A 494 17.25 -10.31 47.10
CA THR A 494 17.87 -8.97 47.27
C THR A 494 17.43 -7.80 46.41
#